data_AF-A0A1H9WI28-F1
#
_entry.id   AF-A0A1H9WI28-F1
#
_cell.length_a   1.000
_cell.length_b   1.000
_cell.length_c   1.000
_cell.angle_alpha   90.00
_cell.angle_beta   90.00
_cell.angle_gamma   90.00
#
_symmetry.space_group_name_H-M   'P 1'
#
loop_
_entity.id
_entity.type
_entity.pdbx_description
1 polymer ?
#
loop_
_entity_poly.entity_id
_entity_poly.type
_entity_poly.pdbx_seq_one_letter_code
_entity_poly.pdbx_strand_id
1 'polypeptide(L)'
;MQNVSYRPEAVNELVSTALNYPYFLQEYGKAIWNVAPSSPFTLKDAELAVAEGTEALDAGFFPNRWERATPGEKRFLVAMAELGTEQIATRDIADHLGATIGSLSNNRKNLTDKGLIFAPEHGIVQFTVPGMAAYISRMEHGTTPES
;
A
#
# COMPACT_ATOMS: atom_id res chain seq x y z
N MET A 1 -10.85 -33.09 -8.42
CA MET A 1 -10.48 -31.68 -8.62
C MET A 1 -11.70 -31.00 -9.22
N GLN A 2 -12.27 -30.00 -8.55
CA GLN A 2 -13.30 -29.18 -9.20
C GLN A 2 -12.60 -28.30 -10.23
N ASN A 3 -13.05 -28.33 -11.48
CA ASN A 3 -12.57 -27.42 -12.52
C ASN A 3 -13.11 -26.02 -12.22
N VAL A 4 -12.34 -25.24 -11.48
CA VAL A 4 -12.61 -23.81 -11.26
C VAL A 4 -12.01 -23.02 -12.40
N SER A 5 -12.77 -22.08 -12.93
CA SER A 5 -12.38 -21.21 -14.03
C SER A 5 -12.71 -19.75 -13.70
N TYR A 6 -12.00 -18.87 -14.38
CA TYR A 6 -12.17 -17.42 -14.26
C TYR A 6 -12.57 -16.89 -15.63
N ARG A 7 -13.46 -15.91 -15.66
CA ARG A 7 -13.60 -15.11 -16.87
C ARG A 7 -12.34 -14.24 -17.07
N PRO A 8 -11.92 -13.96 -18.32
CA PRO A 8 -10.72 -13.18 -18.57
C PRO A 8 -10.70 -11.82 -17.86
N GLU A 9 -11.83 -11.14 -17.79
CA GLU A 9 -11.99 -9.86 -17.08
C GLU A 9 -11.75 -9.98 -15.57
N ALA A 10 -12.13 -11.10 -14.95
CA ALA A 10 -11.86 -11.35 -13.54
C ALA A 10 -10.37 -11.56 -13.28
N VAL A 11 -9.67 -12.29 -14.17
CA VAL A 11 -8.22 -12.46 -14.07
C VAL A 11 -7.50 -11.13 -14.20
N ASN A 12 -7.90 -10.31 -15.18
CA ASN A 12 -7.30 -9.00 -15.42
C ASN A 12 -7.42 -8.10 -14.18
N GLU A 13 -8.61 -8.02 -13.59
CA GLU A 13 -8.85 -7.22 -12.38
C GLU A 13 -7.94 -7.63 -11.21
N LEU A 14 -7.91 -8.94 -10.89
CA LEU A 14 -7.08 -9.44 -9.77
C LEU A 14 -5.58 -9.19 -10.00
N VAL A 15 -5.11 -9.35 -11.24
CA VAL A 15 -3.69 -9.19 -11.60
C VAL A 15 -3.29 -7.72 -11.65
N SER A 16 -4.09 -6.84 -12.26
CA SER A 16 -3.79 -5.40 -12.31
C SER A 16 -3.76 -4.79 -10.92
N THR A 17 -4.71 -5.17 -10.08
CA THR A 17 -4.82 -4.65 -8.71
C THR A 17 -3.73 -5.18 -7.78
N ALA A 18 -3.14 -6.34 -8.09
CA ALA A 18 -1.98 -6.85 -7.35
C ALA A 18 -0.69 -6.04 -7.55
N LEU A 19 -0.64 -5.14 -8.54
CA LEU A 19 0.50 -4.22 -8.76
C LEU A 19 1.87 -4.94 -8.80
N ASN A 20 1.92 -6.09 -9.47
CA ASN A 20 3.08 -6.99 -9.55
C ASN A 20 3.62 -7.48 -8.20
N TYR A 21 2.81 -7.44 -7.13
CA TYR A 21 3.17 -7.93 -5.81
C TYR A 21 2.52 -9.30 -5.56
N PRO A 22 3.27 -10.42 -5.61
CA PRO A 22 2.68 -11.76 -5.54
C PRO A 22 1.84 -12.03 -4.30
N TYR A 23 2.20 -11.40 -3.17
CA TYR A 23 1.43 -11.52 -1.93
C TYR A 23 0.03 -10.91 -2.05
N PHE A 24 -0.14 -9.81 -2.78
CA PHE A 24 -1.47 -9.19 -2.97
C PHE A 24 -2.36 -10.10 -3.83
N LEU A 25 -1.79 -10.68 -4.89
CA LEU A 25 -2.50 -11.66 -5.71
C LEU A 25 -2.95 -12.88 -4.88
N GLN A 26 -2.16 -13.31 -3.90
CA GLN A 26 -2.54 -14.39 -2.99
C GLN A 26 -3.70 -14.01 -2.08
N GLU A 27 -3.71 -12.79 -1.52
CA GLU A 27 -4.82 -12.32 -0.68
C GLU A 27 -6.12 -12.18 -1.51
N TYR A 28 -6.07 -11.60 -2.71
CA TYR A 28 -7.24 -11.52 -3.58
C TYR A 28 -7.71 -12.90 -4.05
N GLY A 29 -6.77 -13.78 -4.39
CA GLY A 29 -7.06 -15.16 -4.78
C GLY A 29 -7.63 -16.00 -3.63
N LYS A 30 -7.33 -15.68 -2.37
CA LYS A 30 -7.98 -16.27 -1.19
C LYS A 30 -9.38 -15.69 -1.01
N ALA A 31 -9.52 -14.36 -1.07
CA ALA A 31 -10.79 -13.66 -0.89
C ALA A 31 -11.85 -14.09 -1.91
N ILE A 32 -11.47 -14.41 -3.15
CA ILE A 32 -12.45 -14.82 -4.17
C ILE A 32 -13.21 -16.09 -3.81
N TRP A 33 -12.58 -17.01 -3.04
CA TRP A 33 -13.26 -18.20 -2.54
C TRP A 33 -14.30 -17.91 -1.46
N ASN A 34 -14.18 -16.78 -0.78
CA ASN A 34 -15.13 -16.37 0.26
C ASN A 34 -16.34 -15.67 -0.34
N VAL A 35 -16.11 -14.82 -1.35
CA VAL A 35 -17.17 -13.96 -1.92
C VAL A 35 -17.92 -14.60 -3.08
N ALA A 36 -17.29 -15.53 -3.82
CA ALA A 36 -17.86 -16.09 -5.04
C ALA A 36 -18.56 -17.44 -4.79
N PRO A 37 -19.88 -17.54 -5.03
CA PRO A 37 -20.64 -18.74 -4.72
C PRO A 37 -20.41 -19.89 -5.72
N SER A 38 -19.95 -19.60 -6.94
CA SER A 38 -19.75 -20.61 -7.98
C SER A 38 -18.83 -20.12 -9.10
N SER A 39 -18.16 -21.08 -9.76
CA SER A 39 -17.34 -20.87 -10.97
C SER A 39 -18.20 -20.94 -12.25
N PRO A 40 -17.85 -20.22 -13.35
CA PRO A 40 -16.69 -19.34 -13.52
C PRO A 40 -16.81 -18.01 -12.76
N PHE A 41 -15.73 -17.61 -12.08
CA PHE A 41 -15.70 -16.34 -11.37
C PHE A 41 -15.75 -15.15 -12.34
N THR A 42 -16.65 -14.22 -12.04
CA THR A 42 -16.97 -13.05 -12.85
C THR A 42 -16.16 -11.82 -12.42
N LEU A 43 -16.22 -10.74 -13.22
CA LEU A 43 -15.62 -9.46 -12.81
C LEU A 43 -16.14 -8.99 -11.46
N LYS A 44 -17.45 -9.10 -11.22
CA LYS A 44 -18.07 -8.70 -9.95
C LYS A 44 -17.51 -9.48 -8.76
N ASP A 45 -17.25 -10.78 -8.95
CA ASP A 45 -16.62 -11.61 -7.91
C ASP A 45 -15.18 -11.14 -7.64
N ALA A 46 -14.43 -10.77 -8.68
CA ALA A 46 -13.09 -10.22 -8.55
C ALA A 46 -13.07 -8.85 -7.84
N GLU A 47 -13.98 -7.94 -8.18
CA GLU A 47 -14.11 -6.64 -7.51
C GLU A 47 -14.40 -6.80 -6.01
N LEU A 48 -15.31 -7.72 -5.64
CA LEU A 48 -15.59 -8.05 -4.25
C LEU A 48 -14.37 -8.68 -3.56
N ALA A 49 -13.65 -9.56 -4.24
CA ALA A 49 -12.44 -10.19 -3.72
C ALA A 49 -11.30 -9.18 -3.51
N VAL A 50 -11.18 -8.19 -4.40
CA VAL A 50 -10.25 -7.08 -4.26
C VAL A 50 -10.60 -6.24 -3.03
N ALA A 51 -11.88 -5.93 -2.82
CA ALA A 51 -12.32 -5.18 -1.64
C ALA A 51 -11.99 -5.94 -0.35
N GLU A 52 -12.44 -7.20 -0.22
CA GLU A 52 -12.18 -8.03 0.98
C GLU A 52 -10.67 -8.29 1.18
N GLY A 53 -9.93 -8.58 0.12
CA GLY A 53 -8.48 -8.78 0.23
C GLY A 53 -7.73 -7.50 0.59
N THR A 54 -8.19 -6.33 0.14
CA THR A 54 -7.61 -5.05 0.55
C THR A 54 -7.87 -4.75 2.02
N GLU A 55 -9.07 -5.06 2.54
CA GLU A 55 -9.37 -4.99 3.97
C GLU A 55 -8.44 -5.92 4.78
N ALA A 56 -8.18 -7.14 4.30
CA ALA A 56 -7.24 -8.04 4.94
C ALA A 56 -5.79 -7.50 4.96
N LEU A 57 -5.35 -6.86 3.86
CA LEU A 57 -4.06 -6.18 3.81
C LEU A 57 -3.99 -4.99 4.78
N ASP A 58 -5.07 -4.21 4.87
CA ASP A 58 -5.20 -3.07 5.78
C ASP A 58 -5.27 -3.49 7.26
N ALA A 59 -5.75 -4.70 7.56
CA ALA A 59 -5.83 -5.23 8.93
C ALA A 59 -4.51 -5.86 9.41
N GLY A 60 -3.63 -6.29 8.50
CA GLY A 60 -2.43 -7.05 8.87
C GLY A 60 -1.15 -6.61 8.17
N PHE A 61 -1.15 -6.60 6.84
CA PHE A 61 0.07 -6.43 6.06
C PHE A 61 0.67 -5.01 6.17
N PHE A 62 -0.15 -3.97 6.03
CA PHE A 62 0.30 -2.58 6.11
C PHE A 62 0.54 -2.11 7.55
N PRO A 63 -0.33 -2.37 8.54
CA PRO A 63 -0.09 -1.99 9.93
C PRO A 63 1.24 -2.52 10.48
N ASN A 64 1.57 -3.79 10.18
CA ASN A 64 2.83 -4.40 10.61
C ASN A 64 4.06 -3.66 10.08
N ARG A 65 3.95 -2.97 8.93
CA ARG A 65 5.02 -2.11 8.39
C ARG A 65 4.98 -0.73 9.02
N TRP A 66 3.81 -0.14 9.12
CA TRP A 66 3.57 1.17 9.73
C TRP A 66 4.11 1.23 11.17
N GLU A 67 3.85 0.21 11.98
CA GLU A 67 4.25 0.19 13.39
C GLU A 67 5.76 0.06 13.63
N ARG A 68 6.54 -0.25 12.59
CA ARG A 68 8.01 -0.26 12.67
C ARG A 68 8.60 1.16 12.62
N ALA A 69 7.82 2.15 12.17
CA ALA A 69 8.25 3.53 12.05
C ALA A 69 8.10 4.29 13.38
N THR A 70 9.09 5.10 13.74
CA THR A 70 9.00 6.05 14.87
C THR A 70 8.04 7.20 14.54
N PRO A 71 7.58 8.01 15.52
CA PRO A 71 6.72 9.16 15.22
C PRO A 71 7.30 10.14 14.19
N GLY A 72 8.62 10.37 14.20
CA GLY A 72 9.28 11.24 13.21
C GLY A 72 9.32 10.62 11.81
N GLU A 73 9.49 9.31 11.74
CA GLU A 73 9.45 8.55 10.49
C GLU A 73 8.03 8.43 9.93
N LYS A 74 7.02 8.23 10.79
CA LYS A 74 5.60 8.24 10.41
C LYS A 74 5.22 9.57 9.75
N ARG A 75 5.65 10.71 10.29
CA ARG A 75 5.46 12.04 9.65
C ARG A 75 6.12 12.14 8.27
N PHE A 76 7.29 11.54 8.08
CA PHE A 76 7.95 11.49 6.78
C PHE A 76 7.14 10.67 5.77
N LEU A 77 6.63 9.49 6.18
CA LEU A 77 5.81 8.62 5.34
C LEU A 77 4.44 9.26 4.99
N VAL A 78 3.83 9.99 5.92
CA VAL A 78 2.60 10.75 5.66
C VAL A 78 2.85 11.84 4.64
N ALA A 79 3.89 12.65 4.82
CA ALA A 79 4.28 13.67 3.84
C ALA A 79 4.54 13.06 2.44
N MET A 80 5.18 11.88 2.39
CA MET A 80 5.31 11.16 1.13
C MET A 80 3.94 10.83 0.52
N ALA A 81 3.04 10.22 1.29
CA ALA A 81 1.71 9.82 0.82
C ALA A 81 0.86 11.00 0.34
N GLU A 82 1.00 12.18 0.95
CA GLU A 82 0.30 13.41 0.57
C GLU A 82 0.86 14.04 -0.72
N LEU A 83 2.18 13.95 -0.93
CA LEU A 83 2.84 14.46 -2.14
C LEU A 83 2.62 13.54 -3.35
N GLY A 84 2.41 12.25 -3.14
CA GLY A 84 2.07 11.30 -4.19
C GLY A 84 2.45 9.84 -3.87
N THR A 85 2.25 8.96 -4.85
CA THR A 85 2.50 7.51 -4.69
C THR A 85 3.78 7.03 -5.38
N GLU A 86 4.42 7.90 -6.14
CA GLU A 86 5.56 7.58 -7.01
C GLU A 86 6.90 8.03 -6.41
N GLN A 87 7.86 8.32 -7.27
CA GLN A 87 9.15 8.92 -6.94
C GLN A 87 8.97 10.35 -6.42
N ILE A 88 9.39 10.58 -5.17
CA ILE A 88 9.20 11.86 -4.47
C ILE A 88 10.58 12.43 -4.12
N ALA A 89 10.79 13.72 -4.38
CA ALA A 89 12.03 14.36 -3.97
C ALA A 89 12.06 14.56 -2.45
N THR A 90 13.19 14.23 -1.82
CA THR A 90 13.41 14.45 -0.38
C THR A 90 13.32 15.94 -0.02
N ARG A 91 13.59 16.83 -0.99
CA ARG A 91 13.42 18.27 -0.82
C ARG A 91 11.95 18.63 -0.65
N ASP A 92 11.08 18.12 -1.50
CA ASP A 92 9.65 18.41 -1.45
C ASP A 92 9.05 17.92 -0.12
N ILE A 93 9.51 16.77 0.40
CA ILE A 93 9.14 16.27 1.73
C ILE A 93 9.58 17.25 2.83
N ALA A 94 10.81 17.79 2.72
CA ALA A 94 11.32 18.76 3.68
C ALA A 94 10.51 20.06 3.64
N ASP A 95 10.22 20.57 2.45
CA ASP A 95 9.44 21.79 2.25
C ASP A 95 8.01 21.61 2.77
N HIS A 96 7.38 20.47 2.50
CA HIS A 96 6.05 20.11 2.99
C HIS A 96 5.99 20.02 4.52
N LEU A 97 7.05 19.51 5.15
CA LEU A 97 7.16 19.41 6.61
C LEU A 97 7.65 20.70 7.29
N GLY A 98 7.99 21.75 6.54
CA GLY A 98 8.65 22.94 7.10
C GLY A 98 10.00 22.63 7.75
N ALA A 99 10.70 21.62 7.26
CA ALA A 99 11.94 21.08 7.82
C ALA A 99 13.13 21.29 6.86
N THR A 100 14.34 20.96 7.32
CA THR A 100 15.53 20.96 6.44
C THR A 100 15.85 19.55 5.96
N ILE A 101 16.42 19.41 4.76
CA ILE A 101 16.89 18.11 4.25
C ILE A 101 17.86 17.43 5.24
N GLY A 102 18.73 18.22 5.89
CA GLY A 102 19.64 17.74 6.93
C GLY A 102 18.89 17.08 8.10
N SER A 103 17.85 17.74 8.61
CA SER A 103 17.03 17.21 9.71
C SER A 103 16.28 15.91 9.38
N LEU A 104 15.97 15.66 8.09
CA LEU A 104 15.31 14.44 7.64
C LEU A 104 16.26 13.27 7.37
N SER A 105 17.58 13.49 7.40
CA SER A 105 18.55 12.49 6.96
C SER A 105 18.52 11.20 7.78
N ASN A 106 18.34 11.30 9.10
CA ASN A 106 18.23 10.12 9.96
C ASN A 106 16.91 9.36 9.72
N ASN A 107 15.78 10.08 9.57
CA ASN A 107 14.50 9.45 9.26
C ASN A 107 14.57 8.71 7.92
N ARG A 108 15.10 9.36 6.88
CA ARG A 108 15.28 8.75 5.57
C ARG A 108 16.12 7.48 5.65
N LYS A 109 17.30 7.55 6.29
CA LYS A 109 18.20 6.41 6.45
C LYS A 109 17.51 5.25 7.18
N ASN A 110 16.88 5.53 8.32
CA ASN A 110 16.22 4.49 9.11
C ASN A 110 15.05 3.84 8.37
N LEU A 111 14.27 4.63 7.62
CA LEU A 111 13.19 4.11 6.78
C LEU A 111 13.72 3.21 5.65
N THR A 112 14.85 3.57 5.04
CA THR A 112 15.55 2.72 4.08
C THR A 112 16.04 1.43 4.71
N ASP A 113 16.69 1.50 5.88
CA ASP A 113 17.18 0.33 6.62
C ASP A 113 16.03 -0.61 7.04
N LYS A 114 14.86 -0.06 7.35
CA LYS A 114 13.64 -0.83 7.65
C LYS A 114 12.98 -1.38 6.38
N GLY A 115 13.44 -1.00 5.19
CA GLY A 115 12.85 -1.38 3.91
C GLY A 115 11.46 -0.80 3.69
N LEU A 116 11.12 0.32 4.35
CA LEU A 116 9.84 1.02 4.16
C LEU A 116 9.87 1.92 2.93
N ILE A 117 11.04 2.46 2.61
CA ILE A 117 11.31 3.23 1.40
C ILE A 117 12.62 2.76 0.76
N PHE A 118 12.82 3.09 -0.51
CA PHE A 118 14.12 2.97 -1.19
C PHE A 118 14.40 4.25 -1.99
N ALA A 119 15.66 4.41 -2.42
CA ALA A 119 16.09 5.55 -3.23
C ALA A 119 16.44 5.06 -4.65
N PRO A 120 15.56 5.27 -5.65
CA PRO A 120 15.87 4.88 -7.03
C PRO A 120 16.99 5.74 -7.62
N GLU A 121 17.06 7.02 -7.21
CA GLU A 121 18.03 8.00 -7.69
C GLU A 121 18.44 8.95 -6.55
N HIS A 122 19.50 9.74 -6.76
CA HIS A 122 20.00 10.65 -5.73
C HIS A 122 18.96 11.72 -5.36
N GLY A 123 18.56 11.76 -4.09
CA GLY A 123 17.62 12.74 -3.56
C GLY A 123 16.15 12.38 -3.78
N ILE A 124 15.87 11.25 -4.44
CA ILE A 124 14.52 10.73 -4.69
C ILE A 124 14.27 9.53 -3.77
N VAL A 125 13.03 9.40 -3.27
CA VAL A 125 12.57 8.26 -2.48
C VAL A 125 11.24 7.73 -3.00
N GLN A 126 10.99 6.45 -2.78
CA GLN A 126 9.74 5.78 -3.13
C GLN A 126 9.41 4.72 -2.07
N PHE A 127 8.12 4.43 -1.85
CA PHE A 127 7.71 3.32 -1.00
C PHE A 127 8.20 1.99 -1.58
N THR A 128 8.71 1.09 -0.73
CA THR A 128 9.15 -0.24 -1.18
C THR A 128 7.98 -1.14 -1.55
N VAL A 129 6.80 -0.89 -0.98
CA VAL A 129 5.60 -1.69 -1.20
C VAL A 129 4.53 -0.82 -1.86
N PRO A 130 3.93 -1.28 -2.98
CA PRO A 130 2.77 -0.60 -3.55
C PRO A 130 1.60 -0.52 -2.56
N GLY A 131 0.75 0.48 -2.71
CA GLY A 131 -0.43 0.66 -1.88
C GLY A 131 -0.18 1.25 -0.49
N MET A 132 1.07 1.36 -0.02
CA MET A 132 1.38 1.95 1.30
C MET A 132 0.87 3.38 1.45
N ALA A 133 1.03 4.22 0.42
CA ALA A 133 0.50 5.58 0.41
C ALA A 133 -1.03 5.61 0.53
N ALA A 134 -1.71 4.72 -0.21
CA ALA A 134 -3.17 4.61 -0.15
C ALA A 134 -3.65 4.13 1.23
N TYR A 135 -2.94 3.17 1.85
CA TYR A 135 -3.19 2.75 3.22
C TYR A 135 -3.04 3.91 4.21
N ILE A 136 -1.94 4.68 4.13
CA ILE A 136 -1.73 5.86 5.00
C ILE A 136 -2.87 6.86 4.82
N SER A 137 -3.24 7.16 3.57
CA SER A 137 -4.36 8.06 3.28
C SER A 137 -5.67 7.58 3.89
N ARG A 138 -6.01 6.28 3.78
CA ARG A 138 -7.23 5.71 4.40
C ARG A 138 -7.20 5.81 5.93
N MET A 139 -6.05 5.56 6.55
CA MET A 139 -5.88 5.63 8.01
C MET A 139 -6.06 7.06 8.54
N GLU A 140 -5.53 8.07 7.83
CA GLU A 140 -5.69 9.48 8.22
C GLU A 140 -7.15 9.94 8.10
N HIS A 141 -7.87 9.53 7.03
CA HIS A 141 -9.29 9.88 6.85
C HIS A 141 -10.26 9.04 7.71
N GLY A 142 -9.88 7.82 8.08
CA GLY A 142 -10.64 6.94 8.98
C GLY A 142 -10.59 7.37 10.45
N THR A 143 -9.66 8.25 10.81
CA THR A 143 -9.55 8.85 12.15
C THR A 143 -10.38 10.15 12.22
N THR A 144 -11.69 10.06 11.99
CA THR A 144 -12.58 11.17 12.37
C THR A 144 -12.69 11.18 13.90
N PRO A 145 -12.50 12.32 14.61
CA PRO A 145 -12.70 12.34 16.05
C PRO A 145 -14.18 12.10 16.33
N GLU A 146 -14.50 10.99 17.01
CA GLU A 146 -15.75 10.88 17.75
C GLU A 146 -15.84 12.12 18.65
N SER A 147 -16.82 12.96 18.34
CA SER A 147 -17.21 14.15 19.11
C SER A 147 -18.39 13.81 20.00
#